data_AF-E1Z3L0-F1
#
_entry.id   AF-E1Z3L0-F1
#
_cell.length_a   1.000
_cell.length_b   1.000
_cell.length_c   1.000
_cell.angle_alpha   90.00
_cell.angle_beta   90.00
_cell.angle_gamma   90.00
#
_symmetry.space_group_name_H-M   'P 1'
#
loop_
_entity.id
_entity.type
_entity.pdbx_description
1 polymer ?
#
loop_
_entity_poly.entity_id
_entity_poly.type
_entity_poly.pdbx_seq_one_letter_code
_entity_poly.pdbx_strand_id
1 'polypeptide(L)'
;MKRFEGLGMSREQAEALTQHLTGVLCANREKLEELFVAKVTLEKSILEQDALHAGFRSEVLKSQELQVATFTRDTERLQINLEKIRSEIRYEIDKLTASQRLDLNLEKGRMRDELQMLRDKSNELEIKARSFLNREGGRECLAGRVALAALPMDKEVNSLKAAMEQSKNDTVKYVLGLMLALMTAGLGAARLLMH
;
A
#
# COMPACT_ATOMS: atom_id res chain seq x y z
N MET A 1 23.89 -28.27 86.06
CA MET A 1 23.85 -29.08 87.29
C MET A 1 24.95 -28.74 88.31
N LYS A 2 26.22 -29.18 88.19
CA LYS A 2 27.29 -28.92 89.20
C LYS A 2 27.47 -27.45 89.61
N ARG A 3 27.29 -26.53 88.65
CA ARG A 3 27.36 -25.08 88.89
C ARG A 3 26.22 -24.56 89.76
N PHE A 4 25.03 -25.15 89.68
CA PHE A 4 23.86 -24.76 90.48
C PHE A 4 23.93 -25.31 91.90
N GLU A 5 24.43 -26.54 92.07
CA GLU A 5 24.73 -27.10 93.40
C GLU A 5 25.81 -26.27 94.13
N GLY A 6 26.85 -25.81 93.42
CA GLY A 6 27.86 -24.90 93.95
C GLY A 6 27.35 -23.48 94.30
N LEU A 7 26.12 -23.13 93.90
CA LEU A 7 25.43 -21.89 94.26
C LEU A 7 24.42 -22.08 95.40
N GLY A 8 24.41 -23.26 96.04
CA GLY A 8 23.57 -23.57 97.20
C GLY A 8 22.24 -24.25 96.89
N MET A 9 21.98 -24.66 95.64
CA MET A 9 20.79 -25.43 95.30
C MET A 9 20.94 -26.91 95.72
N SER A 10 19.85 -27.55 96.15
CA SER A 10 19.85 -29.01 96.32
C SER A 10 20.04 -29.70 94.97
N ARG A 11 20.51 -30.95 94.99
CA ARG A 11 20.69 -31.75 93.79
C ARG A 11 19.40 -31.87 92.98
N GLU A 12 18.25 -32.14 93.62
CA GLU A 12 16.96 -32.19 92.92
C GLU A 12 16.58 -30.85 92.28
N GLN A 13 16.80 -29.73 92.98
CA GLN A 13 16.49 -28.40 92.44
C GLN A 13 17.39 -28.06 91.23
N ALA A 14 18.68 -28.39 91.32
CA ALA A 14 19.64 -28.19 90.23
C ALA A 14 19.32 -29.07 89.01
N GLU A 15 18.85 -30.31 89.24
CA GLU A 15 18.42 -31.24 88.18
C GLU A 15 17.15 -30.76 87.50
N ALA A 16 16.10 -30.44 88.28
CA ALA A 16 14.82 -29.97 87.78
C ALA A 16 14.96 -28.67 86.97
N LEU A 17 15.78 -27.72 87.45
CA LEU A 17 16.06 -26.49 86.72
C LEU A 17 16.84 -26.76 85.41
N THR A 18 17.84 -27.65 85.44
CA THR A 18 18.60 -28.01 84.24
C THR A 18 17.71 -28.69 83.20
N GLN A 19 16.80 -29.58 83.61
CA GLN A 19 15.83 -30.22 82.73
C GLN A 19 14.86 -29.20 82.13
N HIS A 20 14.29 -28.29 82.94
CA HIS A 20 13.37 -27.27 82.44
C HIS A 20 14.04 -26.34 81.42
N LEU A 21 15.25 -25.85 81.72
CA LEU A 21 16.03 -25.03 80.78
C LEU A 21 16.36 -25.76 79.49
N THR A 22 16.72 -27.04 79.57
CA THR A 22 16.98 -27.88 78.38
C THR A 22 15.71 -28.03 77.55
N GLY A 23 14.56 -28.25 78.19
CA GLY A 23 13.26 -28.32 77.51
C GLY A 23 12.91 -27.03 76.78
N VAL A 24 13.06 -25.87 77.43
CA VAL A 24 12.81 -24.56 76.81
C VAL A 24 13.78 -24.29 75.65
N LEU A 25 15.06 -24.63 75.81
CA LEU A 25 16.07 -24.47 74.76
C LEU A 25 15.77 -25.36 73.54
N CYS A 26 15.40 -26.63 73.75
CA CYS A 26 15.03 -27.53 72.66
C CYS A 26 13.76 -27.06 71.95
N ALA A 27 12.73 -26.66 72.70
CA ALA A 27 11.49 -26.14 72.11
C ALA A 27 11.71 -24.84 71.32
N ASN A 28 12.58 -23.96 71.82
CA ASN A 28 12.96 -22.74 71.08
C ASN A 28 13.81 -23.06 69.84
N ARG A 29 14.71 -24.05 69.91
CA ARG A 29 15.47 -24.52 68.75
C ARG A 29 14.54 -25.03 67.66
N GLU A 30 13.57 -25.86 68.00
CA GLU A 30 12.58 -26.41 67.07
C GLU A 30 11.73 -25.30 66.42
N LYS A 31 11.25 -24.32 67.21
CA LYS A 31 10.55 -23.14 66.67
C LYS A 31 11.41 -22.29 65.74
N LEU A 32 12.70 -22.14 66.04
CA LEU A 32 13.62 -21.42 65.15
C LEU A 32 13.87 -22.22 63.86
N GLU A 33 13.97 -23.55 63.93
CA GLU A 33 14.10 -24.41 62.75
C GLU A 33 12.86 -24.34 61.83
N GLU A 34 11.66 -24.10 62.36
CA GLU A 34 10.46 -23.85 61.53
C GLU A 34 10.49 -22.49 60.82
N LEU A 35 11.12 -21.47 61.42
CA LEU A 35 11.15 -20.11 60.87
C LEU A 35 12.28 -19.89 59.86
N PHE A 36 13.33 -20.71 59.90
CA PHE A 36 14.53 -20.52 59.09
C PHE A 36 14.80 -21.70 58.17
N VAL A 37 15.23 -21.39 56.95
CA VAL A 37 15.74 -22.38 56.01
C VAL A 37 17.20 -22.68 56.31
N ALA A 38 17.57 -23.97 56.29
CA ALA A 38 18.95 -24.38 56.35
C ALA A 38 19.74 -23.82 55.16
N LYS A 39 20.95 -23.31 55.43
CA LYS A 39 21.84 -22.70 54.42
C LYS A 39 22.00 -23.56 53.16
N VAL A 40 22.23 -24.87 53.35
CA VAL A 40 22.40 -25.83 52.23
C VAL A 40 21.18 -25.90 51.31
N THR A 41 19.98 -25.79 51.86
CA THR A 41 18.72 -25.82 51.09
C THR A 41 18.56 -24.54 50.29
N LEU A 42 18.89 -23.39 50.90
CA LEU A 42 18.87 -22.10 50.20
C LEU A 42 19.87 -22.07 49.04
N GLU A 43 21.11 -22.52 49.28
CA GLU A 43 22.16 -22.58 48.24
C GLU A 43 21.74 -23.48 47.08
N LYS A 44 21.12 -24.64 47.36
CA LYS A 44 20.57 -25.51 46.31
C LYS A 44 19.48 -24.81 45.48
N SER A 45 18.54 -24.13 46.14
CA SER A 45 17.47 -23.41 45.45
C SER A 45 18.00 -22.27 44.57
N ILE A 46 19.07 -21.59 45.00
CA ILE A 46 19.72 -20.53 44.21
C ILE A 46 20.34 -21.13 42.94
N LEU A 47 21.09 -22.23 43.06
CA LEU A 47 21.69 -22.90 41.91
C LEU A 47 20.65 -23.40 40.90
N GLU A 48 19.53 -23.94 41.38
CA GLU A 48 18.41 -24.34 40.53
C GLU A 48 17.78 -23.15 39.79
N GLN A 49 17.56 -22.03 40.50
CA GLN A 49 17.06 -20.80 39.85
C GLN A 49 18.04 -20.25 38.82
N ASP A 50 19.35 -20.22 39.12
CA ASP A 50 20.36 -19.71 38.20
C ASP A 50 20.41 -20.55 36.91
N ALA A 51 20.30 -21.87 37.04
CA ALA A 51 20.24 -22.77 35.89
C ALA A 51 18.97 -22.53 35.04
N LEU A 52 17.81 -22.36 35.69
CA LEU A 52 16.55 -22.05 34.99
C LEU A 52 16.61 -20.69 34.29
N HIS A 53 17.15 -19.66 34.95
CA HIS A 53 17.33 -18.34 34.37
C HIS A 53 18.27 -18.38 33.17
N ALA A 54 19.38 -19.12 33.26
CA ALA A 54 20.30 -19.30 32.14
C ALA A 54 19.65 -20.01 30.95
N GLY A 55 18.87 -21.07 31.21
CA GLY A 55 18.12 -21.80 30.19
C GLY A 55 17.09 -20.92 29.48
N PHE A 56 16.27 -20.21 30.25
CA PHE A 56 15.27 -19.28 29.73
C PHE A 56 15.90 -18.18 28.86
N ARG A 57 17.00 -17.58 29.34
CA ARG A 57 17.73 -16.57 28.56
C ARG A 57 18.22 -17.11 27.22
N SER A 58 18.77 -18.33 27.20
CA SER A 58 19.24 -18.99 25.99
C SER A 58 18.11 -19.22 24.98
N GLU A 59 16.95 -19.70 25.45
CA GLU A 59 15.79 -19.94 24.60
C GLU A 59 15.21 -18.64 24.02
N VAL A 60 15.12 -17.59 24.84
CA VAL A 60 14.69 -16.25 24.39
C VAL A 60 15.64 -15.70 23.33
N LEU A 61 16.95 -15.76 23.56
CA LEU A 61 17.95 -15.28 22.59
C LEU A 61 17.86 -16.05 21.27
N LYS A 62 17.81 -17.39 21.32
CA LYS A 62 17.66 -18.22 20.12
C LYS A 62 16.39 -17.89 19.35
N SER A 63 15.27 -17.69 20.06
CA SER A 63 14.00 -17.32 19.42
C SER A 63 14.08 -15.95 18.76
N GLN A 64 14.71 -14.97 19.42
CA GLN A 64 14.92 -13.63 18.86
C GLN A 64 15.83 -13.65 17.63
N GLU A 65 16.96 -14.36 17.68
CA GLU A 65 17.88 -14.49 16.54
C GLU A 65 17.17 -15.10 15.33
N LEU A 66 16.38 -16.15 15.54
CA LEU A 66 15.60 -16.77 14.47
C LEU A 66 14.58 -15.81 13.87
N GLN A 67 13.80 -15.10 14.70
CA GLN A 67 12.81 -14.14 14.24
C GLN A 67 13.46 -12.99 13.45
N VAL A 68 14.57 -12.45 13.95
CA VAL A 68 15.33 -11.39 13.25
C VAL A 68 15.84 -11.88 11.91
N ALA A 69 16.37 -13.11 11.83
CA ALA A 69 16.81 -13.69 10.56
C ALA A 69 15.65 -13.86 9.57
N THR A 70 14.49 -14.34 10.04
CA THR A 70 13.28 -14.45 9.23
C THR A 70 12.80 -13.09 8.72
N PHE A 71 12.69 -12.08 9.60
CA PHE A 71 12.25 -10.75 9.21
C PHE A 71 13.22 -10.08 8.24
N THR A 72 14.52 -10.25 8.43
CA THR A 72 15.54 -9.74 7.50
C THR A 72 15.34 -10.33 6.10
N ARG A 73 15.21 -11.66 6.02
CA ARG A 73 14.99 -12.37 4.74
C ARG A 73 13.68 -11.97 4.06
N ASP A 74 12.59 -11.85 4.82
CA ASP A 74 11.31 -11.43 4.26
C ASP A 74 11.35 -9.97 3.79
N THR A 75 12.04 -9.09 4.51
CA THR A 75 12.24 -7.69 4.13
C THR A 75 13.00 -7.58 2.82
N GLU A 76 14.12 -8.29 2.68
CA GLU A 76 14.89 -8.34 1.42
C GLU A 76 14.05 -8.88 0.26
N ARG A 77 13.30 -9.97 0.48
CA ARG A 77 12.39 -10.52 -0.53
C ARG A 77 11.34 -9.51 -0.97
N LEU A 78 10.72 -8.81 -0.02
CA LEU A 78 9.69 -7.80 -0.31
C LEU A 78 10.28 -6.60 -1.06
N GLN A 79 11.48 -6.15 -0.70
CA GLN A 79 12.18 -5.09 -1.43
C GLN A 79 12.47 -5.46 -2.88
N ILE A 80 12.93 -6.70 -3.13
CA ILE A 80 13.17 -7.21 -4.48
C ILE A 80 11.86 -7.25 -5.30
N ASN A 81 10.79 -7.76 -4.71
CA ASN A 81 9.48 -7.82 -5.37
C ASN A 81 8.93 -6.42 -5.69
N LEU A 82 9.12 -5.46 -4.78
CA LEU A 82 8.70 -4.08 -4.99
C LEU A 82 9.45 -3.45 -6.16
N GLU A 83 10.78 -3.64 -6.23
CA GLU A 83 11.57 -3.09 -7.33
C GLU A 83 11.21 -3.76 -8.67
N LYS A 84 10.94 -5.07 -8.66
CA LYS A 84 10.45 -5.79 -9.84
C LYS A 84 9.13 -5.20 -10.35
N ILE A 85 8.11 -5.06 -9.49
CA ILE A 85 6.81 -4.49 -9.87
C ILE A 85 6.97 -3.05 -10.36
N ARG A 86 7.83 -2.25 -9.71
CA ARG A 86 8.13 -0.88 -10.14
C ARG A 86 8.71 -0.85 -11.57
N SER A 87 9.63 -1.76 -11.88
CA SER A 87 10.22 -1.87 -13.22
C SER A 87 9.19 -2.30 -14.28
N GLU A 88 8.32 -3.27 -13.94
CA GLU A 88 7.25 -3.75 -14.82
C GLU A 88 6.23 -2.65 -15.14
N ILE A 89 5.79 -1.89 -14.13
CA ILE A 89 4.88 -0.75 -14.32
C ILE A 89 5.50 0.31 -15.23
N ARG A 90 6.77 0.64 -15.01
CA ARG A 90 7.47 1.62 -15.85
C ARG A 90 7.55 1.18 -17.30
N TYR A 91 7.89 -0.09 -17.53
CA TYR A 91 7.93 -0.68 -18.86
C TYR A 91 6.56 -0.63 -19.55
N GLU A 92 5.48 -1.01 -18.85
CA GLU A 92 4.13 -0.97 -19.43
C GLU A 92 3.67 0.47 -19.72
N ILE A 93 4.02 1.45 -18.89
CA ILE A 93 3.76 2.88 -19.16
C ILE A 93 4.49 3.33 -20.44
N ASP A 94 5.78 3.02 -20.56
CA ASP A 94 6.59 3.44 -21.73
C ASP A 94 6.05 2.80 -23.02
N LYS A 95 5.71 1.51 -22.95
CA LYS A 95 5.13 0.75 -24.06
C LYS A 95 3.77 1.30 -24.47
N LEU A 96 2.85 1.52 -23.52
CA LEU A 96 1.53 2.10 -23.81
C LEU A 96 1.63 3.51 -24.38
N THR A 97 2.54 4.33 -23.83
CA THR A 97 2.78 5.70 -24.31
C THR A 97 3.29 5.69 -25.76
N ALA A 98 4.24 4.80 -26.09
CA ALA A 98 4.75 4.65 -27.45
C ALA A 98 3.65 4.16 -28.42
N SER A 99 2.84 3.18 -28.01
CA SER A 99 1.72 2.66 -28.79
C SER A 99 0.69 3.76 -29.10
N GLN A 100 0.22 4.48 -28.08
CA GLN A 100 -0.76 5.56 -28.25
C GLN A 100 -0.22 6.68 -29.14
N ARG A 101 1.06 7.04 -28.99
CA ARG A 101 1.68 8.05 -29.86
C ARG A 101 1.71 7.59 -31.33
N LEU A 102 1.98 6.31 -31.58
CA LEU A 102 1.93 5.76 -32.92
C LEU A 102 0.51 5.80 -33.48
N ASP A 103 -0.48 5.34 -32.73
CA ASP A 103 -1.89 5.33 -33.15
C ASP A 103 -2.37 6.74 -33.54
N LEU A 104 -2.08 7.74 -32.70
CA LEU A 104 -2.42 9.14 -32.98
C LEU A 104 -1.71 9.68 -34.23
N ASN A 105 -0.44 9.30 -34.45
CA ASN A 105 0.29 9.72 -35.63
C ASN A 105 -0.29 9.10 -36.91
N LEU A 106 -0.68 7.82 -36.86
CA LEU A 106 -1.32 7.12 -37.98
C LEU A 106 -2.70 7.72 -38.29
N GLU A 107 -3.51 7.98 -37.26
CA GLU A 107 -4.83 8.58 -37.44
C GLU A 107 -4.76 10.02 -37.96
N LYS A 108 -3.76 10.79 -37.50
CA LYS A 108 -3.46 12.11 -38.05
C LYS A 108 -3.05 12.04 -39.53
N GLY A 109 -2.32 11.01 -39.93
CA GLY A 109 -1.99 10.73 -41.34
C GLY A 109 -3.25 10.48 -42.17
N ARG A 110 -4.09 9.55 -41.71
CA ARG A 110 -5.38 9.23 -42.36
C ARG A 110 -6.27 10.46 -42.51
N MET A 111 -6.45 11.25 -41.46
CA MET A 111 -7.24 12.49 -41.53
C MET A 111 -6.67 13.50 -42.53
N ARG A 112 -5.34 13.59 -42.66
CA ARG A 112 -4.71 14.45 -43.68
C ARG A 112 -5.01 13.97 -45.09
N ASP A 113 -4.93 12.67 -45.32
CA ASP A 113 -5.21 12.06 -46.63
C ASP A 113 -6.69 12.22 -47.00
N GLU A 114 -7.61 12.01 -46.05
CA GLU A 114 -9.05 12.24 -46.24
C GLU A 114 -9.36 13.72 -46.51
N LEU A 115 -8.75 14.65 -45.78
CA LEU A 115 -8.89 16.08 -46.02
C LEU A 115 -8.36 16.49 -47.39
N GLN A 116 -7.25 15.91 -47.85
CA GLN A 116 -6.71 16.16 -49.17
C GLN A 116 -7.66 15.62 -50.25
N MET A 117 -8.17 14.40 -50.10
CA MET A 117 -9.15 13.82 -51.02
C MET A 117 -10.42 14.66 -51.11
N LEU A 118 -10.96 15.15 -49.98
CA LEU A 118 -12.12 16.03 -49.97
C LEU A 118 -11.83 17.36 -50.66
N ARG A 119 -10.64 17.93 -50.47
CA ARG A 119 -10.22 19.17 -51.14
C ARG A 119 -10.12 18.98 -52.65
N ASP A 120 -9.52 17.88 -53.11
CA ASP A 120 -9.38 17.58 -54.52
C ASP A 120 -10.75 17.39 -55.19
N LYS A 121 -11.65 16.66 -54.53
CA LYS A 121 -13.03 16.47 -55.00
C LYS A 121 -13.82 17.78 -55.01
N SER A 122 -13.62 18.65 -54.03
CA SER A 122 -14.21 20.00 -54.00
C SER A 122 -13.73 20.82 -55.19
N ASN A 123 -12.43 20.83 -55.47
CA ASN A 123 -11.86 21.53 -56.62
C ASN A 123 -12.38 20.98 -57.95
N GLU A 124 -12.51 19.66 -58.09
CA GLU A 124 -13.07 19.01 -59.28
C GLU A 124 -14.53 19.46 -59.52
N LEU A 125 -15.36 19.41 -58.48
CA LEU A 125 -16.76 19.84 -58.55
C LEU A 125 -16.88 21.34 -58.87
N GLU A 126 -16.00 22.18 -58.32
CA GLU A 126 -15.95 23.61 -58.61
C GLU A 126 -15.61 23.88 -60.10
N ILE A 127 -14.61 23.19 -60.63
CA ILE A 127 -14.24 23.28 -62.06
C ILE A 127 -15.41 22.82 -62.94
N LYS A 128 -16.05 21.71 -62.57
CA LYS A 128 -17.19 21.17 -63.31
C LYS A 128 -18.37 22.15 -63.31
N ALA A 129 -18.73 22.71 -62.15
CA ALA A 129 -19.78 23.73 -62.04
C ALA A 129 -19.47 24.98 -62.87
N ARG A 130 -18.22 25.47 -62.82
CA ARG A 130 -17.76 26.60 -63.65
C ARG A 130 -17.87 26.29 -65.15
N SER A 131 -17.55 25.07 -65.58
CA SER A 131 -17.68 24.65 -66.98
C SER A 131 -19.14 24.58 -67.45
N PHE A 132 -20.06 24.14 -66.59
CA PHE A 132 -21.50 24.16 -66.86
C PHE A 132 -22.03 25.58 -67.03
N LEU A 133 -21.64 26.50 -66.14
CA LEU A 133 -21.98 27.93 -66.23
C LEU A 133 -21.47 28.58 -67.53
N ASN A 134 -20.28 28.21 -68.00
CA ASN A 134 -19.74 28.71 -69.26
C ASN A 134 -20.47 28.14 -70.50
N ARG A 135 -21.10 26.96 -70.38
CA ARG A 135 -21.81 26.29 -71.48
C ARG A 135 -23.28 26.73 -71.58
N GLU A 136 -23.93 27.03 -70.45
CA GLU A 136 -25.28 27.61 -70.39
C GLU A 136 -25.22 29.16 -70.44
N GLY A 137 -25.05 29.72 -71.63
CA GLY A 137 -25.13 31.17 -71.85
C GLY A 137 -26.54 31.73 -71.62
N GLY A 138 -26.88 32.10 -70.38
CA GLY A 138 -28.14 32.75 -70.02
C GLY A 138 -28.16 33.20 -68.55
N ARG A 139 -27.52 34.34 -68.25
CA ARG A 139 -27.14 34.76 -66.88
C ARG A 139 -28.31 35.07 -65.94
N GLU A 140 -29.53 35.30 -66.42
CA GLU A 140 -30.64 35.82 -65.59
C GLU A 140 -31.62 34.74 -65.08
N CYS A 141 -31.88 33.66 -65.83
CA CYS A 141 -32.76 32.58 -65.38
C CYS A 141 -32.03 31.56 -64.47
N LEU A 142 -30.71 31.44 -64.65
CA LEU A 142 -29.90 30.44 -63.94
C LEU A 142 -29.48 30.89 -62.54
N ALA A 143 -29.26 32.19 -62.31
CA ALA A 143 -28.90 32.72 -60.99
C ALA A 143 -29.99 32.41 -59.93
N GLY A 144 -31.27 32.52 -60.30
CA GLY A 144 -32.39 32.12 -59.44
C GLY A 144 -32.43 30.60 -59.17
N ARG A 145 -32.12 29.76 -60.17
CA ARG A 145 -32.07 28.29 -60.02
C ARG A 145 -30.86 27.84 -59.18
N VAL A 146 -29.71 28.49 -59.33
CA VAL A 146 -28.50 28.24 -58.53
C VAL A 146 -28.70 28.70 -57.08
N ALA A 147 -29.30 29.88 -56.87
CA ALA A 147 -29.65 30.35 -55.52
C ALA A 147 -30.66 29.42 -54.83
N LEU A 148 -31.66 28.92 -55.58
CA LEU A 148 -32.64 27.96 -55.07
C LEU A 148 -31.99 26.60 -54.73
N ALA A 149 -30.97 26.18 -55.49
CA ALA A 149 -30.20 24.95 -55.24
C ALA A 149 -29.16 25.11 -54.11
N ALA A 150 -28.66 26.32 -53.85
CA ALA A 150 -27.72 26.61 -52.77
C ALA A 150 -28.38 26.62 -51.38
N LEU A 151 -29.64 27.06 -51.29
CA LEU A 151 -30.41 27.10 -50.03
C LEU A 151 -30.48 25.76 -49.26
N PRO A 152 -30.79 24.59 -49.89
CA PRO A 152 -30.77 23.31 -49.19
C PRO A 152 -29.35 22.87 -48.82
N MET A 153 -28.35 23.15 -49.66
CA MET A 153 -26.94 22.88 -49.36
C MET A 153 -26.46 23.66 -48.13
N ASP A 154 -26.77 24.95 -48.04
CA ASP A 154 -26.39 25.78 -46.88
C ASP A 154 -27.07 25.30 -45.59
N LYS A 155 -28.32 24.82 -45.68
CA LYS A 155 -29.02 24.21 -44.54
C LYS A 155 -28.35 22.92 -44.10
N GLU A 156 -27.99 22.04 -45.05
CA GLU A 156 -27.28 20.80 -44.74
C GLU A 156 -25.91 21.08 -44.13
N VAL A 157 -25.13 22.00 -44.69
CA VAL A 157 -23.81 22.42 -44.16
C VAL A 157 -23.94 22.96 -42.73
N ASN A 158 -24.90 23.84 -42.48
CA ASN A 158 -25.11 24.39 -41.13
C ASN A 158 -25.57 23.33 -40.13
N SER A 159 -26.42 22.39 -40.56
CA SER A 159 -26.87 21.27 -39.71
C SER A 159 -25.73 20.30 -39.38
N LEU A 160 -24.90 19.96 -40.36
CA LEU A 160 -23.71 19.12 -40.17
C LEU A 160 -22.69 19.78 -39.26
N LYS A 161 -22.49 21.10 -39.40
CA LYS A 161 -21.60 21.87 -38.52
C LYS A 161 -22.10 21.87 -37.07
N ALA A 162 -23.40 22.06 -36.85
CA ALA A 162 -23.98 22.00 -35.51
C ALA A 162 -23.85 20.60 -34.88
N ALA A 163 -24.10 19.53 -35.65
CA ALA A 163 -23.92 18.16 -35.20
C ALA A 163 -22.46 17.82 -34.86
N MET A 164 -21.51 18.30 -35.67
CA MET A 164 -20.08 18.14 -35.42
C MET A 164 -19.63 18.86 -34.14
N GLU A 165 -20.02 20.12 -33.95
CA GLU A 165 -19.69 20.87 -32.73
C GLU A 165 -20.28 20.21 -31.47
N GLN A 166 -21.49 19.68 -31.56
CA GLN A 166 -22.11 18.92 -30.47
C GLN A 166 -21.30 17.66 -30.13
N SER A 167 -20.95 16.85 -31.14
CA SER A 167 -20.16 15.62 -30.96
C SER A 167 -18.77 15.91 -30.35
N LYS A 168 -18.12 17.00 -30.78
CA LYS A 168 -16.86 17.47 -30.20
C LYS A 168 -17.00 17.82 -28.72
N ASN A 169 -18.07 18.52 -28.35
CA ASN A 169 -18.32 18.94 -26.98
C ASN A 169 -18.58 17.74 -26.06
N ASP A 170 -19.31 16.74 -26.53
CA ASP A 170 -19.56 15.52 -25.75
C ASP A 170 -18.28 14.69 -25.58
N THR A 171 -17.45 14.59 -26.62
CA THR A 171 -16.12 13.95 -26.53
C THR A 171 -15.23 14.64 -25.49
N VAL A 172 -15.19 15.97 -25.46
CA VAL A 172 -14.40 16.74 -24.48
C VAL A 172 -14.89 16.46 -23.05
N LYS A 173 -16.22 16.42 -22.82
CA LYS A 173 -16.78 16.10 -21.49
C LYS A 173 -16.39 14.70 -21.03
N TYR A 174 -16.45 13.70 -21.92
CA TYR A 174 -16.05 12.33 -21.59
C TYR A 174 -14.56 12.25 -21.21
N VAL A 175 -13.68 12.91 -21.95
CA VAL A 175 -12.24 12.94 -21.64
C VAL A 175 -11.97 13.61 -20.30
N LEU A 176 -12.60 14.77 -20.02
CA LEU A 176 -12.47 15.44 -18.73
C LEU A 176 -12.97 14.58 -17.57
N GLY A 177 -14.09 13.89 -17.74
CA GLY A 177 -14.64 12.97 -16.73
C GLY A 177 -13.70 11.81 -16.42
N LEU A 178 -13.11 11.20 -17.46
CA LEU A 178 -12.14 10.12 -17.29
C LEU A 178 -10.87 10.59 -16.57
N MET A 179 -10.33 11.76 -16.94
CA MET A 179 -9.17 12.35 -16.29
C MET A 179 -9.44 12.61 -14.80
N LEU A 180 -10.60 13.19 -14.46
CA LEU A 180 -10.98 13.45 -13.08
C LEU A 180 -11.11 12.15 -12.26
N ALA A 181 -11.70 11.10 -12.85
CA ALA A 181 -11.85 9.80 -12.21
C ALA A 181 -10.48 9.15 -11.88
N LEU A 182 -9.54 9.19 -12.82
CA LEU A 182 -8.19 8.67 -12.62
C LEU A 182 -7.43 9.42 -11.53
N MET A 183 -7.50 10.76 -11.50
CA MET A 183 -6.87 11.58 -10.46
C MET A 183 -7.45 11.28 -9.07
N THR A 184 -8.77 11.10 -8.99
CA THR A 184 -9.47 10.79 -7.73
C THR A 184 -9.05 9.41 -7.21
N ALA A 185 -8.97 8.40 -8.08
CA ALA A 185 -8.50 7.07 -7.73
C ALA A 185 -7.04 7.06 -7.24
N GLY A 186 -6.16 7.81 -7.91
CA GLY A 186 -4.74 7.93 -7.51
C GLY A 186 -4.56 8.55 -6.13
N LEU A 187 -5.27 9.63 -5.82
CA LEU A 187 -5.27 10.25 -4.50
C LEU A 187 -5.81 9.30 -3.41
N GLY A 188 -6.85 8.52 -3.73
CA GLY A 188 -7.40 7.51 -2.82
C GLY A 188 -6.39 6.42 -2.46
N ALA A 189 -5.67 5.89 -3.45
CA ALA A 189 -4.63 4.89 -3.24
C ALA A 189 -3.45 5.46 -2.43
N ALA A 190 -3.01 6.69 -2.74
CA ALA A 190 -1.93 7.35 -1.99
C ALA A 190 -2.29 7.54 -0.51
N ARG A 191 -3.55 7.87 -0.21
CA ARG A 191 -4.03 8.03 1.18
C ARG A 191 -4.06 6.72 1.95
N LEU A 192 -4.46 5.61 1.30
CA LEU A 192 -4.44 4.28 1.89
C LEU A 192 -3.03 3.76 2.16
N LEU A 193 -2.04 4.20 1.38
CA LEU A 193 -0.64 3.81 1.58
C LEU A 193 0.08 4.61 2.67
N MET A 194 -0.45 5.77 3.09
CA MET A 194 0.13 6.59 4.17
C MET A 194 -0.46 6.31 5.56
N HIS A 195 -1.49 5.46 5.66
CA HIS A 195 -2.10 5.02 6.92
C HIS A 195 -1.78 3.56 7.19
#